data_AF-A0A836L5W8-F1
#
_entry.id   AF-A0A836L5W8-F1
#
_cell.length_a   1.000
_cell.length_b   1.000
_cell.length_c   1.000
_cell.angle_alpha   90.00
_cell.angle_beta   90.00
_cell.angle_gamma   90.00
#
_symmetry.space_group_name_H-M   'P 1'
#
loop_
_entity.id
_entity.type
_entity.pdbx_description
1 polymer ?
#
loop_
_entity_poly.entity_id
_entity_poly.type
_entity_poly.pdbx_seq_one_letter_code
_entity_poly.pdbx_strand_id
1 'polypeptide(L)'
;MESYETAASLEQLPKDAEFPELMLRCSVVAVIPLRTCEFGNDKVFTVIGSVAPYTPNADVAARPKLLRINYYNSWGDAASFMDPGDVMLLRGFSLLDVPLYARGGKVEGSTSDPPPLLVRPLPSTSMLRVLQRGEKQLVMEVSVSPENWDAVGVRSLPESDVENHTYARTCWGWV
;
A
#
# COMPACT_ATOMS: atom_id res chain seq x y z
N MET A 1 -7.22 18.90 -4.70
CA MET A 1 -5.83 18.42 -4.68
C MET A 1 -5.74 17.42 -3.55
N GLU A 2 -5.36 16.19 -3.84
CA GLU A 2 -5.21 15.13 -2.84
C GLU A 2 -3.87 15.33 -2.11
N SER A 3 -3.85 15.17 -0.78
CA SER A 3 -2.63 15.26 0.02
C SER A 3 -2.26 13.89 0.55
N TYR A 4 -1.03 13.46 0.28
CA TYR A 4 -0.55 12.13 0.64
C TYR A 4 0.42 12.17 1.80
N GLU A 5 0.30 11.18 2.68
CA GLU A 5 1.23 11.00 3.79
C GLU A 5 2.63 10.61 3.29
N THR A 6 3.64 11.23 3.89
CA THR A 6 5.04 10.95 3.63
C THR A 6 5.57 9.89 4.59
N ALA A 7 6.72 9.30 4.29
CA ALA A 7 7.37 8.38 5.23
C ALA A 7 7.59 9.02 6.62
N ALA A 8 8.01 10.30 6.65
CA ALA A 8 8.26 11.03 7.88
C ALA A 8 6.97 11.31 8.68
N SER A 9 5.87 11.68 8.01
CA SER A 9 4.61 11.94 8.69
C SER A 9 3.99 10.66 9.26
N LEU A 10 4.02 9.55 8.51
CA LEU A 10 3.53 8.24 8.98
C LEU A 10 4.27 7.73 10.23
N GLU A 11 5.56 8.04 10.37
CA GLU A 11 6.32 7.66 11.56
C GLU A 11 5.84 8.41 12.81
N GLN A 12 5.48 9.68 12.65
CA GLN A 12 5.02 10.57 13.73
C GLN A 12 3.56 10.34 14.13
N LEU A 13 2.75 9.71 13.26
CA LEU A 13 1.36 9.40 13.57
C LEU A 13 1.26 8.42 14.76
N PRO A 14 0.31 8.65 15.69
CA PRO A 14 0.05 7.72 16.78
C PRO A 14 -0.34 6.35 16.24
N LYS A 15 0.18 5.31 16.89
CA LYS A 15 -0.18 3.92 16.59
C LYS A 15 -1.51 3.58 17.25
N ASP A 16 -2.24 2.65 16.66
CA ASP A 16 -3.60 2.22 16.99
C ASP A 16 -4.68 3.30 16.92
N ALA A 17 -4.34 4.48 16.41
CA ALA A 17 -5.30 5.52 16.07
C ALA A 17 -5.86 5.32 14.65
N GLU A 18 -7.13 5.67 14.46
CA GLU A 18 -7.82 5.63 13.18
C GLU A 18 -7.74 6.99 12.47
N PHE A 19 -7.45 6.95 11.17
CA PHE A 19 -7.27 8.13 10.33
C PHE A 19 -8.18 8.04 9.11
N PRO A 20 -9.50 8.33 9.23
CA PRO A 20 -10.47 8.15 8.15
C PRO A 20 -10.21 9.03 6.92
N GLU A 21 -9.60 10.19 7.13
CA GLU A 21 -9.41 11.21 6.09
C GLU A 21 -8.02 11.18 5.45
N LEU A 22 -7.03 10.55 6.10
CA LEU A 22 -5.66 10.53 5.60
C LEU A 22 -5.53 9.59 4.41
N MET A 23 -4.64 9.94 3.49
CA MET A 23 -4.37 9.19 2.28
C MET A 23 -2.92 8.73 2.22
N LEU A 24 -2.75 7.44 2.02
CA LEU A 24 -1.47 6.82 1.71
C LEU A 24 -1.35 6.64 0.20
N ARG A 25 -0.19 6.99 -0.38
CA ARG A 25 0.20 6.57 -1.74
C ARG A 25 1.51 5.80 -1.66
N CYS A 26 1.54 4.61 -2.24
CA CYS A 26 2.76 3.82 -2.31
C CYS A 26 2.80 2.94 -3.56
N SER A 27 4.00 2.55 -3.96
CA SER A 27 4.22 1.51 -4.95
C SER A 27 4.14 0.14 -4.30
N VAL A 28 3.47 -0.82 -4.95
CA VAL A 28 3.40 -2.22 -4.51
C VAL A 28 4.72 -2.89 -4.86
N VAL A 29 5.49 -3.25 -3.84
CA VAL A 29 6.80 -3.90 -3.99
C VAL A 29 6.64 -5.42 -4.06
N ALA A 30 5.79 -5.96 -3.19
CA ALA A 30 5.50 -7.39 -3.14
C ALA A 30 4.10 -7.62 -2.60
N VAL A 31 3.54 -8.79 -2.92
CA VAL A 31 2.25 -9.24 -2.39
C VAL A 31 2.42 -10.62 -1.78
N ILE A 32 1.71 -10.86 -0.67
CA ILE A 32 1.50 -12.19 -0.12
C ILE A 32 0.05 -12.56 -0.43
N PRO A 33 -0.18 -13.61 -1.24
CA PRO A 33 -1.52 -14.00 -1.64
C PRO A 33 -2.47 -14.21 -0.47
N LEU A 34 -3.76 -14.09 -0.78
CA LEU A 34 -4.83 -14.31 0.19
C LEU A 34 -4.69 -15.69 0.82
N ARG A 35 -4.62 -15.73 2.14
CA ARG A 35 -4.44 -16.96 2.92
C ARG A 35 -5.26 -16.92 4.20
N THR A 36 -5.55 -18.07 4.78
CA THR A 36 -6.12 -18.16 6.12
C THR A 36 -5.12 -17.69 7.16
N CYS A 37 -5.57 -16.91 8.14
CA CYS A 37 -4.76 -16.49 9.28
C CYS A 37 -4.30 -17.71 10.09
N GLU A 38 -3.13 -17.58 10.73
CA GLU A 38 -2.49 -18.67 11.47
C GLU A 38 -3.31 -19.13 12.69
N PHE A 39 -4.14 -18.23 13.23
CA PHE A 39 -4.94 -18.45 14.43
C PHE A 39 -6.41 -18.06 14.20
N GLY A 40 -7.07 -18.69 13.22
CA GLY A 40 -8.51 -18.50 13.02
C GLY A 40 -8.98 -18.88 11.62
N ASN A 41 -10.25 -18.59 11.35
CA ASN A 41 -10.85 -18.77 10.03
C ASN A 41 -10.84 -17.48 9.20
N ASP A 42 -10.35 -16.39 9.77
CA ASP A 42 -10.17 -15.13 9.05
C ASP A 42 -9.17 -15.32 7.91
N LYS A 43 -9.31 -14.50 6.87
CA LYS A 43 -8.37 -14.46 5.75
C LYS A 43 -7.58 -13.16 5.77
N VAL A 44 -6.37 -13.21 5.23
CA VAL A 44 -5.50 -12.04 5.08
C VAL A 44 -4.80 -12.05 3.74
N PHE A 45 -4.89 -10.92 3.04
CA PHE A 45 -4.04 -10.56 1.91
C PHE A 45 -3.07 -9.49 2.39
N THR A 46 -1.78 -9.58 2.02
CA THR A 46 -0.78 -8.62 2.50
C THR A 46 -0.08 -7.95 1.32
N VAL A 47 0.02 -6.63 1.37
CA VAL A 47 0.83 -5.83 0.47
C VAL A 47 2.06 -5.33 1.21
N ILE A 48 3.23 -5.43 0.58
CA ILE A 48 4.43 -4.70 0.97
C ILE A 48 4.56 -3.50 0.04
N GLY A 49 4.45 -2.29 0.59
CA GLY A 49 4.45 -1.03 -0.16
C GLY A 49 5.65 -0.14 0.14
N SER A 50 6.06 0.69 -0.82
CA SER A 50 7.07 1.75 -0.65
C SER A 50 6.45 3.13 -0.88
N VAL A 51 6.53 4.00 0.13
CA VAL A 51 5.97 5.37 0.05
C VAL A 51 6.72 6.23 -0.98
N ALA A 52 8.03 6.06 -1.07
CA ALA A 52 8.82 6.66 -2.14
C ALA A 52 8.55 5.92 -3.46
N PRO A 53 8.54 6.62 -4.61
CA PRO A 53 8.46 5.97 -5.92
C PRO A 53 9.58 4.92 -6.02
N TYR A 54 9.20 3.66 -6.11
CA TYR A 54 10.14 2.57 -6.34
C TYR A 54 10.20 2.29 -7.84
N THR A 55 11.37 2.51 -8.44
CA THR A 55 11.70 2.04 -9.78
C THR A 55 12.46 0.73 -9.67
N PRO A 56 11.97 -0.37 -10.29
CA PRO A 56 12.76 -1.58 -10.42
C PRO A 56 14.11 -1.27 -11.09
N ASN A 57 15.22 -1.67 -10.46
CA ASN A 57 16.60 -1.48 -10.93
C ASN A 57 17.19 -0.06 -10.85
N ALA A 58 16.53 0.90 -10.20
CA ALA A 58 17.16 2.18 -9.89
C ALA A 58 18.10 2.05 -8.68
N ASP A 59 19.29 2.64 -8.77
CA ASP A 59 20.29 2.66 -7.71
C ASP A 59 19.86 3.69 -6.64
N VAL A 60 18.89 3.31 -5.78
CA VAL A 60 18.35 4.22 -4.78
C VAL A 60 19.28 4.24 -3.57
N ALA A 61 20.09 5.30 -3.46
CA ALA A 61 20.97 5.53 -2.30
C ALA A 61 20.23 5.65 -0.96
N ALA A 62 18.93 5.92 -0.98
CA ALA A 62 18.05 5.96 0.19
C ALA A 62 17.15 4.72 0.23
N ARG A 63 17.28 3.89 1.27
CA ARG A 63 16.39 2.74 1.45
C ARG A 63 14.97 3.25 1.75
N PRO A 64 13.96 2.96 0.91
CA PRO A 64 12.63 3.50 1.10
C PRO A 64 11.98 2.92 2.35
N LYS A 65 11.18 3.73 3.06
CA LYS A 65 10.37 3.24 4.17
C LYS A 65 9.32 2.28 3.63
N LEU A 66 9.39 1.04 4.08
CA LEU A 66 8.42 0.01 3.72
C LEU A 66 7.20 0.04 4.63
N LEU A 67 6.07 -0.31 4.04
CA LEU A 67 4.79 -0.51 4.70
C LEU A 67 4.39 -1.97 4.52
N ARG A 68 3.82 -2.57 5.57
CA ARG A 68 3.12 -3.84 5.49
C ARG A 68 1.64 -3.57 5.71
N ILE A 69 0.86 -3.64 4.64
CA ILE A 69 -0.57 -3.41 4.68
C ILE A 69 -1.29 -4.75 4.70
N ASN A 70 -2.06 -5.02 5.76
CA ASN A 70 -2.83 -6.25 5.89
C ASN A 70 -4.32 -5.96 5.62
N TYR A 71 -4.86 -6.64 4.62
CA TYR A 71 -6.26 -6.62 4.22
C TYR A 71 -6.94 -7.88 4.74
N TYR A 72 -7.84 -7.75 5.71
CA TYR A 72 -8.50 -8.89 6.34
C TYR A 72 -9.89 -9.15 5.74
N ASN A 73 -10.28 -10.43 5.65
CA ASN A 73 -11.62 -10.87 5.27
C ASN A 73 -12.07 -10.24 3.93
N SER A 74 -13.24 -9.61 3.86
CA SER A 74 -13.77 -9.01 2.61
C SER A 74 -12.80 -8.01 1.97
N TRP A 75 -12.03 -7.27 2.78
CA TRP A 75 -10.97 -6.41 2.27
C TRP A 75 -9.86 -7.21 1.59
N GLY A 76 -9.50 -8.36 2.17
CA GLY A 76 -8.50 -9.26 1.60
C GLY A 76 -8.95 -9.82 0.25
N ASP A 77 -10.20 -10.28 0.15
CA ASP A 77 -10.78 -10.76 -1.10
C ASP A 77 -10.79 -9.63 -2.16
N ALA A 78 -11.30 -8.44 -1.79
CA ALA A 78 -11.46 -7.32 -2.72
C ALA A 78 -10.14 -6.64 -3.13
N ALA A 79 -9.07 -6.77 -2.34
CA ALA A 79 -7.74 -6.21 -2.63
C ALA A 79 -6.81 -7.17 -3.37
N SER A 80 -7.19 -8.45 -3.49
CA SER A 80 -6.31 -9.53 -3.97
C SER A 80 -5.89 -9.46 -5.44
N PHE A 81 -6.45 -8.51 -6.20
CA PHE A 81 -6.09 -8.26 -7.60
C PHE A 81 -4.79 -7.45 -7.78
N MET A 82 -4.24 -6.89 -6.70
CA MET A 82 -3.01 -6.09 -6.75
C MET A 82 -1.79 -6.95 -7.05
N ASP A 83 -0.91 -6.44 -7.92
CA ASP A 83 0.35 -7.07 -8.29
C ASP A 83 1.56 -6.16 -8.01
N PRO A 84 2.78 -6.74 -7.86
CA PRO A 84 4.01 -5.96 -7.79
C PRO A 84 4.15 -5.01 -8.99
N GLY A 85 4.46 -3.75 -8.71
CA GLY A 85 4.55 -2.67 -9.70
C GLY A 85 3.31 -1.79 -9.79
N ASP A 86 2.17 -2.20 -9.24
CA ASP A 86 1.00 -1.34 -9.12
C ASP A 86 1.26 -0.15 -8.19
N VAL A 87 0.47 0.91 -8.32
CA VAL A 87 0.47 2.03 -7.35
C VAL A 87 -0.82 2.00 -6.56
N MET A 88 -0.68 1.90 -5.24
CA MET A 88 -1.78 1.84 -4.30
C MET A 88 -2.03 3.21 -3.67
N LEU A 89 -3.29 3.63 -3.65
CA LEU A 89 -3.78 4.80 -2.93
C LEU A 89 -4.83 4.32 -1.93
N LEU A 90 -4.57 4.50 -0.64
CA LEU A 90 -5.46 4.06 0.43
C LEU A 90 -5.89 5.26 1.28
N ARG A 91 -7.16 5.61 1.22
CA ARG A 91 -7.80 6.56 2.15
C ARG A 91 -8.41 5.79 3.30
N GLY A 92 -8.29 6.33 4.51
CA GLY A 92 -8.83 5.70 5.70
C GLY A 92 -7.96 4.54 6.13
N PHE A 93 -7.16 4.70 7.18
CA PHE A 93 -6.35 3.59 7.70
C PHE A 93 -6.02 3.77 9.18
N SER A 94 -5.49 2.74 9.80
CA SER A 94 -4.82 2.84 11.09
C SER A 94 -3.42 2.25 11.00
N LEU A 95 -2.47 2.84 11.72
CA LEU A 95 -1.16 2.24 11.95
C LEU A 95 -1.25 1.31 13.14
N LEU A 96 -0.70 0.10 13.04
CA LEU A 96 -0.75 -0.87 14.11
C LEU A 96 0.51 -0.78 14.99
N ASP A 97 0.33 -0.78 16.30
CA ASP A 97 1.43 -1.02 17.23
C ASP A 97 1.66 -2.53 17.33
N VAL A 98 2.69 -3.02 16.65
CA VAL A 98 3.06 -4.44 16.74
C VAL A 98 4.31 -4.55 17.59
N PRO A 99 4.25 -5.25 18.74
CA PRO A 99 5.40 -5.36 19.59
C PRO A 99 6.51 -6.13 18.87
N LEU A 100 7.72 -5.55 18.88
CA LEU A 100 8.91 -6.04 18.19
C LEU A 100 9.49 -7.28 18.90
N TYR A 101 8.75 -8.37 19.01
CA TYR A 101 9.25 -9.61 19.61
C TYR A 101 10.14 -10.45 18.66
N ALA A 102 10.35 -9.99 17.42
CA ALA A 102 11.25 -10.64 16.45
C ALA A 102 12.73 -10.22 16.57
N ARG A 103 13.20 -9.79 17.76
CA ARG A 103 14.63 -9.61 18.04
C ARG A 103 15.21 -10.76 18.88
N GLY A 104 14.66 -11.97 18.74
CA GLY A 104 15.22 -13.21 19.24
C GLY A 104 16.34 -13.73 18.33
N GLY A 105 17.43 -12.98 18.22
CA GLY A 105 18.57 -13.32 17.36
C GLY A 105 19.40 -12.09 17.00
N LYS A 106 20.07 -11.48 17.97
CA LYS A 106 21.18 -10.58 17.66
C LYS A 106 22.26 -11.40 16.94
N VAL A 107 22.33 -11.28 15.62
CA VAL A 107 23.63 -11.37 14.94
C VAL A 107 24.16 -9.94 14.94
N GLU A 108 25.11 -9.68 15.83
CA GLU A 108 25.90 -8.45 15.82
C GLU A 108 26.52 -8.29 14.42
N GLY A 109 26.17 -7.22 13.71
CA GLY A 109 26.79 -6.85 12.42
C GLY A 109 25.85 -6.59 11.25
N SER A 110 24.55 -6.88 11.35
CA SER A 110 23.61 -6.51 10.30
C SER A 110 23.13 -5.07 10.49
N THR A 111 23.46 -4.18 9.57
CA THR A 111 22.82 -2.86 9.37
C THR A 111 21.33 -3.09 9.08
N SER A 112 20.56 -3.30 10.15
CA SER A 112 19.17 -3.72 10.13
C SER A 112 18.32 -2.59 9.59
N ASP A 113 17.70 -2.81 8.44
CA ASP A 113 16.66 -1.94 7.92
C ASP A 113 15.62 -1.58 9.00
N PRO A 114 15.10 -0.34 8.99
CA PRO A 114 14.01 0.01 9.88
C PRO A 114 12.83 -0.94 9.61
N PRO A 115 12.18 -1.47 10.65
CA PRO A 115 11.03 -2.35 10.46
C PRO A 115 9.93 -1.62 9.67
N PRO A 116 9.16 -2.35 8.85
CA PRO A 116 8.06 -1.76 8.10
C PRO A 116 7.00 -1.23 9.06
N LEU A 117 6.34 -0.12 8.71
CA LEU A 117 5.14 0.30 9.42
C LEU A 117 4.00 -0.63 9.04
N LEU A 118 3.23 -1.07 10.03
CA LEU A 118 2.07 -1.90 9.78
C LEU A 118 0.83 -1.04 9.63
N VAL A 119 0.08 -1.28 8.56
CA VAL A 119 -1.12 -0.54 8.20
C VAL A 119 -2.27 -1.53 8.05
N ARG A 120 -3.48 -1.12 8.45
CA ARG A 120 -4.72 -1.78 8.03
C ARG A 120 -5.71 -0.74 7.50
N PRO A 121 -6.49 -1.05 6.46
CA PRO A 121 -7.68 -0.27 6.13
C PRO A 121 -8.66 -0.25 7.31
N LEU A 122 -9.38 0.85 7.46
CA LEU A 122 -10.56 0.93 8.31
C LEU A 122 -11.70 0.11 7.68
N PRO A 123 -12.42 -0.71 8.46
CA PRO A 123 -13.40 -1.65 7.90
C PRO A 123 -14.51 -1.00 7.07
N SER A 124 -15.02 0.17 7.49
CA SER A 124 -16.25 0.76 6.96
C SER A 124 -16.06 2.07 6.20
N THR A 125 -14.91 2.74 6.34
CA THR A 125 -14.69 4.10 5.79
C THR A 125 -13.54 4.19 4.80
N SER A 126 -12.79 3.11 4.61
CA SER A 126 -11.66 3.11 3.69
C SER A 126 -12.08 3.12 2.22
N MET A 127 -11.21 3.70 1.40
CA MET A 127 -11.27 3.62 -0.05
C MET A 127 -9.89 3.25 -0.57
N LEU A 128 -9.83 2.19 -1.36
CA LEU A 128 -8.64 1.72 -2.05
C LEU A 128 -8.79 2.06 -3.54
N ARG A 129 -7.83 2.80 -4.08
CA ARG A 129 -7.64 2.99 -5.53
C ARG A 129 -6.31 2.38 -5.90
N VAL A 130 -6.26 1.64 -7.00
CA VAL A 130 -5.04 1.00 -7.49
C VAL A 130 -4.84 1.44 -8.93
N LEU A 131 -3.68 2.04 -9.21
CA LEU A 131 -3.27 2.42 -10.54
C LEU A 131 -2.46 1.29 -11.16
N GLN A 132 -2.93 0.80 -12.29
CA GLN A 132 -2.34 -0.30 -13.04
C GLN A 132 -1.95 0.16 -14.44
N ARG A 133 -0.92 -0.50 -14.99
CA ARG A 133 -0.46 -0.25 -16.35
C ARG A 133 -1.49 -0.75 -17.35
N GLY A 134 -2.07 0.16 -18.13
CA GLY A 134 -2.92 -0.16 -19.27
C GLY A 134 -2.14 -0.28 -20.59
N GLU A 135 -2.85 -0.67 -21.64
CA GLU A 135 -2.34 -0.61 -23.01
C GLU A 135 -2.11 0.85 -23.46
N LYS A 136 -1.26 1.04 -24.47
CA LYS A 136 -1.03 2.35 -25.12
C LYS A 136 -0.70 3.49 -24.15
N GLN A 137 0.04 3.19 -23.09
CA GLN A 137 0.41 4.13 -22.03
C GLN A 137 -0.76 4.71 -21.20
N LEU A 138 -1.91 4.05 -21.22
CA LEU A 138 -3.01 4.38 -20.33
C LEU A 138 -2.67 3.99 -18.89
N VAL A 139 -3.10 4.82 -17.95
CA VAL A 139 -3.14 4.47 -16.53
C VAL A 139 -4.57 4.03 -16.23
N MET A 140 -4.75 2.79 -15.83
CA MET A 140 -6.05 2.27 -15.38
C MET A 140 -6.15 2.45 -13.88
N GLU A 141 -7.33 2.82 -13.40
CA GLU A 141 -7.65 2.91 -11.99
C GLU A 141 -8.73 1.89 -11.64
N VAL A 142 -8.45 1.07 -10.63
CA VAL A 142 -9.36 0.11 -10.03
C VAL A 142 -9.70 0.61 -8.62
N SER A 143 -10.99 0.78 -8.31
CA SER A 143 -11.48 1.38 -7.06
C SER A 143 -12.38 0.45 -6.26
N VAL A 144 -12.06 0.30 -4.98
CA VAL A 144 -12.72 -0.57 -4.01
C VAL A 144 -13.03 0.20 -2.73
N SER A 145 -14.21 -0.02 -2.21
CA SER A 145 -14.73 0.52 -0.95
C SER A 145 -15.75 -0.48 -0.37
N PRO A 146 -16.12 -0.34 0.92
CA PRO A 146 -17.12 -1.20 1.55
C PRO A 146 -18.48 -1.22 0.85
N GLU A 147 -18.83 -0.15 0.13
CA GLU A 147 -20.09 -0.04 -0.60
C GLU A 147 -20.09 -0.79 -1.95
N ASN A 148 -18.91 -1.18 -2.46
CA ASN A 148 -18.78 -1.79 -3.79
C ASN A 148 -17.82 -2.99 -3.85
N TRP A 149 -17.65 -3.73 -2.76
CA TRP A 149 -16.81 -4.94 -2.74
C TRP A 149 -17.15 -5.92 -3.87
N ASP A 150 -18.43 -6.06 -4.21
CA ASP A 150 -18.92 -6.98 -5.25
C ASP A 150 -18.94 -6.38 -6.66
N ALA A 151 -18.66 -5.08 -6.80
CA ALA A 151 -18.74 -4.33 -8.05
C ALA A 151 -17.60 -3.30 -8.13
N VAL A 152 -16.38 -3.81 -8.24
CA VAL A 152 -15.17 -3.01 -8.33
C VAL A 152 -15.26 -2.04 -9.53
N GLY A 153 -15.01 -0.76 -9.27
CA GLY A 153 -15.04 0.27 -10.31
C GLY A 153 -13.74 0.29 -11.09
N VAL A 154 -13.79 0.19 -12.42
CA VAL A 154 -12.61 0.28 -13.29
C VAL A 154 -12.80 1.43 -14.27
N ARG A 155 -11.79 2.31 -14.38
CA ARG A 155 -11.78 3.42 -15.33
C ARG A 155 -10.38 3.75 -15.79
N SER A 156 -10.25 4.48 -16.90
CA SER A 156 -8.99 5.13 -17.23
C SER A 156 -8.81 6.39 -16.36
N LEU A 157 -7.62 6.60 -15.85
CA LEU A 157 -7.29 7.78 -15.05
C LEU A 157 -7.28 9.02 -15.97
N PRO A 158 -8.08 10.07 -15.68
CA PRO A 158 -8.12 11.28 -16.50
C PRO A 158 -6.73 11.93 -16.63
N GLU A 159 -6.40 12.46 -17.81
CA GLU A 159 -5.12 13.16 -18.04
C GLU A 159 -4.92 14.39 -17.15
N SER A 160 -6.02 14.97 -16.63
CA SER A 160 -5.98 16.06 -15.67
C SER A 160 -5.39 15.67 -14.32
N ASP A 161 -5.32 14.38 -13.97
CA ASP A 161 -4.69 13.89 -12.73
C ASP A 161 -3.16 13.73 -12.91
N VAL A 162 -2.52 14.86 -13.21
CA VAL A 162 -1.09 14.91 -13.57
C VAL A 162 -0.19 14.30 -12.50
N GLU A 163 -0.52 14.47 -11.23
CA GLU A 163 0.30 14.01 -10.12
C GLU A 163 0.33 12.47 -10.05
N ASN A 164 -0.83 11.82 -10.13
CA ASN A 164 -0.92 10.37 -10.09
C ASN A 164 -0.40 9.73 -11.38
N HIS A 165 -0.60 10.36 -12.54
CA HIS A 165 0.06 9.96 -13.79
C HIS A 165 1.59 9.99 -13.64
N THR A 166 2.13 11.08 -13.10
CA THR A 166 3.59 11.25 -12.93
C THR A 166 4.16 10.22 -11.96
N TYR A 167 3.51 10.03 -10.81
CA TYR A 167 3.97 9.05 -9.81
C TYR A 167 3.96 7.62 -10.38
N ALA A 168 2.84 7.20 -11.00
CA ALA A 168 2.73 5.87 -11.59
C ALA A 168 3.75 5.62 -12.69
N ARG A 169 3.91 6.56 -13.63
CA ARG A 169 4.90 6.45 -14.72
C ARG A 169 6.34 6.42 -14.20
N THR A 170 6.61 7.15 -13.12
CA THR A 170 7.91 7.09 -12.44
C THR A 170 8.14 5.68 -11.91
N CYS A 171 7.20 5.11 -11.13
CA CYS A 171 7.29 3.73 -10.62
C CYS A 171 7.49 2.69 -11.73
N TRP A 172 6.88 2.89 -12.90
CA TRP A 172 6.99 1.97 -14.04
C TRP A 172 8.21 2.20 -14.94
N GLY A 173 9.03 3.23 -14.66
CA GLY A 173 10.20 3.57 -15.47
C GLY A 173 9.86 4.03 -16.89
N TRP A 174 8.73 4.71 -17.09
CA TRP A 174 8.34 5.29 -18.38
C TRP A 174 8.92 6.69 -18.63
N VAL A 175 9.94 7.07 -17.86
CA VAL A 175 10.61 8.39 -17.95
C VAL A 175 11.50 8.45 -19.18
#